data_AF-A0A318H8P7-F1
#
_entry.id   AF-A0A318H8P7-F1
#
_cell.length_a   1.000
_cell.length_b   1.000
_cell.length_c   1.000
_cell.angle_alpha   90.00
_cell.angle_beta   90.00
_cell.angle_gamma   90.00
#
_symmetry.space_group_name_H-M   'P 1'
#
loop_
_entity.id
_entity.type
_entity.pdbx_description
1 polymer ?
#
loop_
_entity_poly.entity_id
_entity_poly.type
_entity_poly.pdbx_seq_one_letter_code
_entity_poly.pdbx_strand_id
1 'polypeptide(L)'
;MTDYSRLTSSWSYWANLAHFQNVSVSTSCEDCSIRFASSDYSVHLRTEDTWWIIDTVDDRGQRNADAAKFSDYELTEKYLIWTWASLARSAIGAPPLGPGLYSQGFAPAVDAVEIRAGIYELQMGEERAVLVEPYATIFSHLLGKPVIEIEQMVRQGIE
;
A
#
# COMPACT_ATOMS: atom_id res chain seq x y z
N MET A 1 3.61 10.18 18.53
CA MET A 1 4.47 9.84 17.40
C MET A 1 4.02 8.49 16.89
N THR A 2 3.77 8.35 15.59
CA THR A 2 3.30 7.09 14.99
C THR A 2 4.38 6.02 15.12
N ASP A 3 3.99 4.81 15.50
CA ASP A 3 4.88 3.66 15.55
C ASP A 3 4.96 3.01 14.16
N TYR A 4 6.14 3.10 13.53
CA TYR A 4 6.40 2.54 12.21
C TYR A 4 7.06 1.15 12.26
N SER A 5 7.14 0.51 13.43
CA SER A 5 7.86 -0.75 13.61
C SER A 5 7.35 -1.86 12.70
N ARG A 6 6.02 -2.06 12.63
CA ARG A 6 5.38 -3.05 11.73
C ARG A 6 5.71 -2.78 10.27
N LEU A 7 5.46 -1.56 9.78
CA LEU A 7 5.80 -1.20 8.39
C LEU A 7 7.29 -1.33 8.09
N THR A 8 8.16 -0.97 9.01
CA THR A 8 9.61 -1.11 8.84
C THR A 8 10.00 -2.57 8.68
N SER A 9 9.49 -3.46 9.55
CA SER A 9 9.73 -4.91 9.43
C SER A 9 9.13 -5.49 8.15
N SER A 10 7.93 -5.06 7.77
CA SER A 10 7.26 -5.49 6.55
C SER A 10 8.04 -5.07 5.29
N TRP A 11 8.45 -3.80 5.22
CA TRP A 11 9.28 -3.28 4.14
C TRP A 11 10.56 -4.07 4.00
N SER A 12 11.32 -4.22 5.09
CA SER A 12 12.56 -4.99 5.08
C SER A 12 12.35 -6.42 4.61
N TYR A 13 11.31 -7.10 5.09
CA TYR A 13 11.03 -8.48 4.69
C TYR A 13 10.71 -8.59 3.19
N TRP A 14 9.73 -7.84 2.70
CA TRP A 14 9.26 -7.95 1.32
C TRP A 14 10.26 -7.39 0.31
N ALA A 15 10.94 -6.29 0.61
CA ALA A 15 11.96 -5.73 -0.27
C ALA A 15 13.14 -6.71 -0.45
N ASN A 16 13.57 -7.39 0.62
CA ASN A 16 14.62 -8.40 0.51
C ASN A 16 14.14 -9.63 -0.28
N LEU A 17 12.90 -10.09 -0.07
CA LEU A 17 12.33 -11.18 -0.85
C LEU A 17 12.19 -10.81 -2.34
N ALA A 18 11.93 -9.53 -2.65
CA ALA A 18 11.90 -8.99 -4.01
C ALA A 18 13.29 -8.73 -4.61
N HIS A 19 14.38 -8.99 -3.87
CA HIS A 19 15.76 -8.70 -4.25
C HIS A 19 16.06 -7.23 -4.54
N PHE A 20 15.31 -6.30 -3.93
CA PHE A 20 15.60 -4.87 -4.03
C PHE A 20 16.97 -4.53 -3.44
N GLN A 21 17.69 -3.64 -4.10
CA GLN A 21 19.01 -3.20 -3.67
C GLN A 21 18.94 -1.93 -2.81
N ASN A 22 19.91 -1.73 -1.93
CA ASN A 22 20.01 -0.54 -1.07
C ASN A 22 18.74 -0.25 -0.24
N VAL A 23 18.12 -1.31 0.29
CA VAL A 23 16.92 -1.23 1.13
C VAL A 23 17.21 -0.41 2.39
N SER A 24 16.41 0.62 2.63
CA SER A 24 16.57 1.53 3.76
C SER A 24 15.23 2.10 4.23
N VAL A 25 15.22 2.60 5.47
CA VAL A 25 14.12 3.33 6.09
C VAL A 25 14.68 4.59 6.75
N SER A 26 14.03 5.73 6.54
CA SER A 26 14.44 7.00 7.16
C SER A 26 13.24 7.79 7.64
N THR A 27 13.28 8.23 8.91
CA THR A 27 12.38 9.26 9.45
C THR A 27 12.98 10.66 9.36
N SER A 28 14.24 10.77 8.94
CA SER A 28 14.90 12.04 8.61
C SER A 28 14.57 12.38 7.15
N CYS A 29 13.37 12.91 6.93
CA CYS A 29 12.84 13.29 5.63
C CYS A 29 12.32 14.74 5.70
N GLU A 30 12.61 15.54 4.67
CA GLU A 30 12.26 16.96 4.67
C GLU A 30 10.76 17.19 4.42
N ASP A 31 10.15 16.35 3.58
CA ASP A 31 8.79 16.51 3.07
C ASP A 31 7.87 15.33 3.42
N CYS A 32 8.33 14.42 4.28
CA CYS A 32 7.61 13.21 4.64
C CYS A 32 7.86 12.82 6.10
N SER A 33 6.95 12.04 6.66
CA SER A 33 7.07 11.51 8.02
C SER A 33 8.02 10.31 8.08
N ILE A 34 8.01 9.49 7.02
CA ILE A 34 8.89 8.33 6.87
C ILE A 34 9.05 8.00 5.39
N ARG A 35 10.27 7.56 5.03
CA ARG A 35 10.63 7.10 3.69
C ARG A 35 11.09 5.66 3.74
N PHE A 36 10.53 4.82 2.88
CA PHE A 36 10.99 3.46 2.61
C PHE A 36 11.62 3.45 1.22
N ALA A 37 12.89 3.06 1.10
CA ALA A 37 13.61 3.23 -0.16
C ALA A 37 14.47 2.02 -0.53
N SER A 38 14.63 1.86 -1.83
CA SER A 38 15.58 0.97 -2.51
C SER A 38 16.16 1.71 -3.72
N SER A 39 17.05 1.07 -4.47
CA SER A 39 17.53 1.59 -5.76
C SER A 39 16.45 1.68 -6.82
N ASP A 40 15.43 0.83 -6.76
CA ASP A 40 14.45 0.65 -7.84
C ASP A 40 13.11 1.36 -7.53
N TYR A 41 12.88 1.70 -6.27
CA TYR A 41 11.58 2.15 -5.79
C TYR A 41 11.69 2.83 -4.42
N SER A 42 10.93 3.89 -4.20
CA SER A 42 10.70 4.40 -2.84
C SER A 42 9.28 4.88 -2.60
N VAL A 43 8.88 4.81 -1.33
CA VAL A 43 7.61 5.28 -0.78
C VAL A 43 7.89 6.41 0.19
N HIS A 44 7.22 7.54 0.00
CA HIS A 44 7.23 8.65 0.94
C HIS A 44 5.85 8.72 1.58
N LEU A 45 5.79 8.53 2.89
CA LEU A 45 4.55 8.68 3.66
C LEU A 45 4.52 10.07 4.28
N ARG A 46 3.52 10.85 3.90
CA ARG A 46 3.32 12.22 4.37
C ARG A 46 1.91 12.38 4.95
N THR A 47 1.71 13.44 5.72
CA THR A 47 0.40 13.79 6.27
C THR A 47 0.00 15.17 5.77
N GLU A 48 -1.26 15.32 5.38
CA GLU A 48 -1.84 16.58 4.92
C GLU A 48 -3.28 16.67 5.46
N ASP A 49 -3.55 17.69 6.25
CA ASP A 49 -4.77 17.83 7.05
C ASP A 49 -5.08 16.57 7.90
N THR A 50 -6.06 15.78 7.47
CA THR A 50 -6.50 14.54 8.14
C THR A 50 -6.13 13.29 7.34
N TRP A 51 -5.44 13.45 6.22
CA TRP A 51 -5.10 12.36 5.32
C TRP A 51 -3.65 11.91 5.49
N TRP A 52 -3.47 10.60 5.50
CA TRP A 52 -2.20 9.95 5.20
C TRP A 52 -2.08 9.82 3.70
N ILE A 53 -0.97 10.31 3.16
CA ILE A 53 -0.74 10.34 1.71
C ILE A 53 0.54 9.59 1.39
N ILE A 54 0.44 8.72 0.39
CA ILE A 54 1.55 7.98 -0.17
C ILE A 54 1.95 8.61 -1.48
N ASP A 55 3.22 8.99 -1.56
CA ASP A 55 3.88 9.24 -2.84
C ASP A 55 4.81 8.06 -3.16
N THR A 56 4.94 7.75 -4.44
CA THR A 56 5.89 6.74 -4.92
C THR A 56 6.91 7.38 -5.85
N VAL A 57 8.12 6.85 -5.85
CA VAL A 57 9.19 7.23 -6.77
C VAL A 57 9.68 5.96 -7.45
N ASP A 58 9.69 5.97 -8.79
CA ASP A 58 10.18 4.84 -9.58
C ASP A 58 11.72 4.81 -9.70
N ASP A 59 12.23 3.82 -10.43
CA ASP A 59 13.66 3.58 -10.69
C ASP A 59 14.32 4.70 -11.51
N ARG A 60 13.51 5.57 -12.13
CA ARG A 60 13.96 6.75 -12.90
C ARG A 60 13.92 8.03 -12.06
N GLY A 61 13.53 7.94 -10.79
CA GLY A 61 13.38 9.09 -9.92
C GLY A 61 12.11 9.91 -10.19
N GLN A 62 11.18 9.40 -11.01
CA GLN A 62 9.91 10.09 -11.26
C GLN A 62 8.98 9.88 -10.08
N ARG A 63 8.58 10.99 -9.44
CA ARG A 63 7.63 10.99 -8.33
C ARG A 63 6.20 11.00 -8.84
N ASN A 64 5.43 9.99 -8.44
CA ASN A 64 3.99 9.98 -8.52
C ASN A 64 3.45 10.43 -7.17
N ALA A 65 3.14 11.72 -7.07
CA ALA A 65 2.51 12.30 -5.89
C ALA A 65 1.04 11.86 -5.78
N ASP A 66 0.53 11.79 -4.56
CA ASP A 66 -0.87 11.41 -4.28
C ASP A 66 -1.23 10.03 -4.85
N ALA A 67 -0.29 9.09 -4.85
CA ALA A 67 -0.51 7.75 -5.39
C ALA A 67 -1.61 6.99 -4.61
N ALA A 68 -1.76 7.29 -3.32
CA ALA A 68 -2.87 6.84 -2.50
C ALA A 68 -3.12 7.81 -1.33
N LYS A 69 -4.36 7.90 -0.85
CA LYS A 69 -4.72 8.65 0.37
C LYS A 69 -5.59 7.81 1.30
N PHE A 70 -5.38 7.92 2.60
CA PHE A 70 -6.12 7.18 3.63
C PHE A 70 -6.51 8.05 4.82
N SER A 71 -7.67 7.77 5.41
CA SER A 71 -8.17 8.49 6.60
C SER A 71 -7.31 8.30 7.84
N ASP A 72 -6.57 7.20 7.91
CA ASP A 72 -5.75 6.84 9.07
C ASP A 72 -4.51 6.03 8.67
N TYR A 73 -3.65 5.85 9.67
CA TYR A 73 -2.40 5.15 9.51
C TYR A 73 -2.58 3.65 9.30
N GLU A 74 -3.57 3.02 9.94
CA GLU A 74 -3.77 1.57 9.83
C GLU A 74 -4.12 1.18 8.39
N LEU A 75 -5.00 1.93 7.72
CA LEU A 75 -5.30 1.75 6.30
C LEU A 75 -4.06 1.89 5.40
N THR A 76 -3.19 2.85 5.74
CA THR A 76 -1.90 3.02 5.07
C THR A 76 -1.03 1.77 5.24
N GLU A 77 -0.98 1.19 6.44
CA GLU A 77 -0.25 -0.05 6.70
C GLU A 77 -0.77 -1.21 5.86
N LYS A 78 -2.10 -1.42 5.89
CA LYS A 78 -2.79 -2.47 5.10
C LYS A 78 -2.40 -2.38 3.62
N TYR A 79 -2.46 -1.16 3.06
CA TYR A 79 -2.17 -0.92 1.65
C TYR A 79 -0.70 -1.19 1.29
N LEU A 80 0.24 -0.68 2.10
CA LEU A 80 1.67 -0.83 1.84
C LEU A 80 2.11 -2.29 2.00
N ILE A 81 1.64 -2.99 3.03
CA ILE A 81 1.91 -4.43 3.23
C ILE A 81 1.45 -5.22 2.01
N TRP A 82 0.22 -4.99 1.56
CA TRP A 82 -0.33 -5.65 0.37
C TRP A 82 0.48 -5.35 -0.89
N THR A 83 0.85 -4.08 -1.10
CA THR A 83 1.59 -3.62 -2.27
C THR A 83 2.98 -4.24 -2.32
N TRP A 84 3.75 -4.16 -1.24
CA TRP A 84 5.11 -4.71 -1.19
C TRP A 84 5.12 -6.24 -1.30
N ALA A 85 4.15 -6.91 -0.66
CA ALA A 85 4.03 -8.35 -0.82
C ALA A 85 3.65 -8.74 -2.25
N SER A 86 2.77 -7.99 -2.90
CA SER A 86 2.42 -8.23 -4.31
C SER A 86 3.63 -8.08 -5.24
N LEU A 87 4.47 -7.06 -5.01
CA LEU A 87 5.73 -6.87 -5.75
C LEU A 87 6.70 -8.04 -5.51
N ALA A 88 6.91 -8.42 -4.26
CA ALA A 88 7.81 -9.52 -3.91
C ALA A 88 7.36 -10.86 -4.50
N ARG A 89 6.06 -11.16 -4.45
CA ARG A 89 5.48 -12.36 -5.05
C ARG A 89 5.72 -12.43 -6.55
N SER A 90 5.57 -11.30 -7.24
CA SER A 90 5.89 -11.21 -8.66
C SER A 90 7.35 -11.52 -8.93
N ALA A 91 8.27 -11.02 -8.10
CA ALA A 91 9.71 -11.23 -8.25
C ALA A 91 10.12 -12.71 -8.07
N ILE A 92 9.46 -13.44 -7.15
CA ILE A 92 9.76 -14.85 -6.88
C ILE A 92 8.89 -15.84 -7.68
N GLY A 93 8.01 -15.36 -8.56
CA GLY A 93 7.11 -16.20 -9.36
C GLY A 93 6.00 -16.88 -8.55
N ALA A 94 5.64 -16.35 -7.39
CA ALA A 94 4.51 -16.84 -6.60
C ALA A 94 3.16 -16.39 -7.22
N PRO A 95 2.05 -17.12 -6.97
CA PRO A 95 0.74 -16.74 -7.49
C PRO A 95 0.36 -15.30 -7.11
N PRO A 96 -0.17 -14.48 -8.03
CA PRO A 96 -0.51 -13.08 -7.75
C PRO A 96 -1.74 -12.98 -6.84
N LEU A 97 -1.73 -11.99 -5.94
CA LEU A 97 -2.81 -11.79 -4.95
C LEU A 97 -4.02 -11.03 -5.53
N GLY A 98 -3.76 -9.99 -6.32
CA GLY A 98 -4.76 -9.03 -6.80
C GLY A 98 -5.79 -9.56 -7.79
N PRO A 99 -5.45 -10.39 -8.80
CA PRO A 99 -6.37 -10.72 -9.89
C PRO A 99 -7.68 -11.37 -9.43
N GLY A 100 -7.63 -12.22 -8.40
CA GLY A 100 -8.82 -12.88 -7.84
C GLY A 100 -9.76 -11.92 -7.12
N LEU A 101 -9.24 -10.88 -6.46
CA LEU A 101 -10.06 -9.84 -5.82
C LEU A 101 -10.60 -8.86 -6.87
N TYR A 102 -9.76 -8.47 -7.84
CA TYR A 102 -10.16 -7.57 -8.91
C TYR A 102 -11.32 -8.11 -9.74
N SER A 103 -11.32 -9.41 -10.06
CA SER A 103 -12.39 -10.04 -10.84
C SER A 103 -13.74 -10.11 -10.12
N GLN A 104 -13.76 -9.91 -8.79
CA GLN A 104 -15.00 -9.85 -8.01
C GLN A 104 -15.67 -8.47 -8.05
N GLY A 105 -15.01 -7.46 -8.64
CA GLY A 105 -15.46 -6.07 -8.57
C GLY A 105 -15.28 -5.49 -7.16
N PHE A 106 -15.89 -4.33 -6.89
CA PHE A 106 -15.85 -3.71 -5.57
C PHE A 106 -16.54 -4.59 -4.52
N ALA A 107 -15.99 -4.62 -3.31
CA ALA A 107 -16.58 -5.32 -2.18
C ALA A 107 -17.98 -4.77 -1.87
N PRO A 108 -19.03 -5.61 -1.72
CA PRO A 108 -20.42 -5.14 -1.55
C PRO A 108 -20.68 -4.28 -0.32
N ALA A 109 -19.80 -4.35 0.69
CA ALA A 109 -19.92 -3.59 1.94
C ALA A 109 -19.19 -2.24 1.90
N VAL A 110 -18.55 -1.90 0.78
CA VAL A 110 -17.78 -0.67 0.60
C VAL A 110 -18.48 0.22 -0.41
N ASP A 111 -18.77 1.46 0.00
CA ASP A 111 -19.25 2.47 -0.91
C ASP A 111 -18.06 2.96 -1.76
N ALA A 112 -18.13 2.76 -3.07
CA ALA A 112 -17.10 3.19 -4.01
C ALA A 112 -17.67 4.24 -4.97
N VAL A 113 -17.11 5.45 -4.91
CA VAL A 113 -17.54 6.59 -5.74
C VAL A 113 -16.39 7.03 -6.64
N GLU A 114 -16.60 7.04 -7.95
CA GLU A 114 -15.61 7.57 -8.89
C GLU A 114 -15.59 9.11 -8.78
N ILE A 115 -14.47 9.66 -8.28
CA ILE A 115 -14.29 11.11 -8.09
C ILE A 115 -13.55 11.76 -9.27
N ARG A 116 -12.84 10.94 -10.06
CA ARG A 116 -12.19 11.30 -11.32
C ARG A 116 -12.04 10.00 -12.12
N ALA A 117 -11.94 10.10 -13.45
CA ALA A 117 -11.74 8.94 -14.32
C ALA A 117 -10.66 7.98 -13.77
N GLY A 118 -11.08 6.77 -13.39
CA GLY A 118 -10.22 5.71 -12.85
C GLY A 118 -9.75 5.89 -11.40
N ILE A 119 -10.20 6.93 -10.70
CA ILE A 119 -9.87 7.22 -9.29
C ILE A 119 -11.15 7.20 -8.46
N TYR A 120 -11.13 6.39 -7.41
CA TYR A 120 -12.28 6.14 -6.56
C TYR A 120 -11.99 6.57 -5.12
N GLU A 121 -12.99 7.15 -4.49
CA GLU A 121 -13.08 7.23 -3.03
C GLU A 121 -13.85 5.99 -2.55
N LEU A 122 -13.22 5.24 -1.64
CA LEU A 122 -13.77 4.10 -0.94
C LEU A 122 -14.16 4.53 0.47
N GLN A 123 -15.33 4.10 0.93
CA GLN A 123 -15.81 4.39 2.26
C GLN A 123 -16.44 3.14 2.91
N MET A 124 -16.06 2.90 4.17
CA MET A 124 -16.71 1.93 5.05
C MET A 124 -16.75 2.50 6.47
N GLY A 125 -17.91 2.99 6.89
CA GLY A 125 -18.03 3.75 8.14
C GLY A 125 -17.20 5.03 8.11
N GLU A 126 -16.26 5.18 9.04
CA GLU A 126 -15.33 6.33 9.13
C GLU A 126 -14.04 6.12 8.30
N GLU A 127 -13.73 4.87 7.92
CA GLU A 127 -12.57 4.52 7.11
C GLU A 127 -12.78 5.00 5.68
N ARG A 128 -11.79 5.75 5.15
CA ARG A 128 -11.80 6.27 3.79
C ARG A 128 -10.46 6.07 3.09
N ALA A 129 -10.52 5.74 1.81
CA ALA A 129 -9.35 5.60 0.95
C ALA A 129 -9.59 6.23 -0.42
N VAL A 130 -8.60 6.90 -0.99
CA VAL A 130 -8.63 7.39 -2.37
C VAL A 130 -7.54 6.68 -3.17
N LEU A 131 -7.96 5.92 -4.18
CA LEU A 131 -7.10 5.01 -4.94
C LEU A 131 -7.43 5.03 -6.42
N VAL A 132 -6.42 4.76 -7.24
CA VAL A 132 -6.58 4.51 -8.69
C VAL A 132 -6.86 3.03 -8.95
N GLU A 133 -7.55 2.70 -10.04
CA GLU A 133 -7.67 1.33 -10.53
C GLU A 133 -6.30 0.73 -10.94
N PRO A 134 -6.08 -0.59 -10.77
CA PRO A 134 -6.99 -1.60 -10.19
C PRO A 134 -6.99 -1.63 -8.65
N TYR A 135 -6.18 -0.78 -8.01
CA TYR A 135 -5.94 -0.83 -6.57
C TYR A 135 -7.18 -0.45 -5.76
N ALA A 136 -8.01 0.45 -6.25
CA ALA A 136 -9.29 0.77 -5.62
C ALA A 136 -10.18 -0.47 -5.47
N THR A 137 -10.40 -1.20 -6.57
CA THR A 137 -11.20 -2.43 -6.55
C THR A 137 -10.60 -3.47 -5.61
N ILE A 138 -9.29 -3.72 -5.69
CA ILE A 138 -8.62 -4.71 -4.84
C ILE A 138 -8.70 -4.32 -3.36
N PHE A 139 -8.38 -3.08 -3.03
CA PHE A 139 -8.31 -2.61 -1.65
C PHE A 139 -9.68 -2.53 -0.97
N SER A 140 -10.77 -2.40 -1.73
CA SER A 140 -12.12 -2.49 -1.16
C SER A 140 -12.38 -3.80 -0.42
N HIS A 141 -11.74 -4.91 -0.82
CA HIS A 141 -11.81 -6.20 -0.12
C HIS A 141 -10.91 -6.29 1.12
N LEU A 142 -9.99 -5.33 1.28
CA LEU A 142 -9.02 -5.27 2.38
C LEU A 142 -9.39 -4.23 3.44
N LEU A 143 -10.18 -3.22 3.07
CA LEU A 143 -10.54 -2.06 3.90
C LEU A 143 -10.98 -2.47 5.31
N GLY A 144 -12.04 -3.29 5.41
CA GLY A 144 -12.59 -3.76 6.69
C GLY A 144 -11.86 -4.96 7.32
N LYS A 145 -10.73 -5.43 6.76
CA LYS A 145 -9.97 -6.54 7.33
C LYS A 145 -8.94 -6.03 8.34
N PRO A 146 -8.72 -6.73 9.47
CA PRO A 146 -7.62 -6.40 10.36
C PRO A 146 -6.28 -6.63 9.65
N VAL A 147 -5.27 -5.81 9.95
CA VAL A 147 -3.95 -5.90 9.31
C VAL A 147 -3.31 -7.29 9.43
N ILE A 148 -3.55 -8.00 10.53
CA ILE A 148 -3.03 -9.36 10.77
C ILE A 148 -3.60 -10.36 9.76
N GLU A 149 -4.87 -10.23 9.39
CA GLU A 149 -5.48 -11.10 8.37
C GLU A 149 -4.83 -10.84 7.01
N ILE A 150 -4.54 -9.59 6.68
CA ILE A 150 -3.83 -9.23 5.45
C ILE A 150 -2.42 -9.81 5.46
N GLU A 151 -1.68 -9.70 6.57
CA GLU A 151 -0.35 -10.30 6.74
C GLU A 151 -0.36 -11.83 6.52
N GLN A 152 -1.42 -12.52 6.95
CA GLN A 152 -1.60 -13.95 6.69
C GLN A 152 -1.91 -14.23 5.21
N MET A 153 -2.82 -13.46 4.61
CA MET A 153 -3.20 -13.61 3.19
C MET A 153 -1.98 -13.45 2.28
N VAL A 154 -1.14 -12.44 2.52
CA VAL A 154 0.00 -12.15 1.64
C VAL A 154 1.11 -13.22 1.72
N ARG A 155 1.22 -13.92 2.85
CA ARG A 155 2.21 -15.00 3.08
C ARG A 155 1.78 -16.35 2.51
N GLN A 156 0.50 -16.54 2.23
CA GLN A 156 -0.03 -17.82 1.77
C GLN A 156 0.69 -18.30 0.49
N GLY A 157 1.31 -19.48 0.57
CA GLY A 157 2.03 -20.10 -0.55
C GLY A 157 3.44 -19.55 -0.82
N ILE A 158 4.03 -18.80 0.12
CA ILE A 158 5.45 -18.39 0.10
C ILE A 158 6.25 -19.14 1.20
N GLU A 159 5.55 -19.66 2.22
CA GLU A 159 6.11 -20.47 3.32
C GLU A 159 5.99 -21.98 3.04
#